data_AF-A0A961XQW8-F1
#
_entry.id   AF-A0A961XQW8-F1
#
_cell.length_a   1.000
_cell.length_b   1.000
_cell.length_c   1.000
_cell.angle_alpha   90.00
_cell.angle_beta   90.00
_cell.angle_gamma   90.00
#
_symmetry.space_group_name_H-M   'P 1'
#
loop_
_entity.id
_entity.type
_entity.pdbx_description
1 polymer ?
#
loop_
_entity_poly.entity_id
_entity_poly.type
_entity_poly.pdbx_seq_one_letter_code
_entity_poly.pdbx_strand_id
1 'polypeptide(L)'
;MFLQDGTVREPYRTIESWLLEQPKGGLKQKARDAEAIFRRLGITFAVYGSNETTERLIPFDIIPRIIAAAEWRRLERGIEQRVRALNAFLHDIYHRQEI
;
A
#
# COMPACT_ATOMS: atom_id res chain seq x y z
N MET A 1 5.77 10.52 6.50
CA MET A 1 5.58 10.72 7.95
C MET A 1 5.82 12.16 8.35
N PHE A 2 6.96 12.74 7.98
CA PHE A 2 7.32 14.13 8.31
C PHE A 2 6.91 15.14 7.23
N LEU A 3 6.75 16.40 7.63
CA LEU A 3 6.66 17.59 6.79
C LEU A 3 8.07 18.08 6.40
N GLN A 4 8.13 19.08 5.51
CA GLN A 4 9.42 19.61 5.01
C GLN A 4 10.28 20.25 6.10
N ASP A 5 9.66 20.75 7.16
CA ASP A 5 10.32 21.33 8.33
C ASP A 5 10.78 20.27 9.36
N GLY A 6 10.59 18.99 9.06
CA GLY A 6 10.95 17.88 9.94
C GLY A 6 9.91 17.56 11.01
N THR A 7 8.80 18.30 11.10
CA THR A 7 7.72 18.00 12.04
C THR A 7 6.88 16.81 11.58
N VAL A 8 6.24 16.08 12.49
CA VAL A 8 5.37 14.95 12.11
C VAL A 8 4.02 15.44 11.59
N ARG A 9 3.59 14.87 10.45
CA ARG A 9 2.25 15.11 9.91
C ARG A 9 1.21 14.63 10.91
N GLU A 10 0.16 15.43 11.13
CA GLU A 10 -0.92 15.11 12.08
C GLU A 10 -1.41 13.65 12.07
N PRO A 11 -1.72 13.04 10.90
CA PRO A 11 -2.23 11.67 10.86
C PRO A 11 -1.24 10.62 11.39
N TYR A 12 0.05 10.97 11.46
CA TYR A 12 1.11 10.09 11.94
C TYR A 12 1.39 10.23 13.43
N ARG A 13 0.81 11.19 14.17
CA ARG A 13 1.13 11.38 15.60
C ARG A 13 0.93 10.11 16.42
N THR A 14 -0.18 9.39 16.22
CA THR A 14 -0.44 8.14 16.95
C THR A 14 0.61 7.07 16.68
N ILE A 15 1.06 6.95 15.42
CA ILE A 15 2.14 6.02 15.06
C ILE A 15 3.47 6.48 15.62
N GLU A 16 3.77 7.79 15.61
CA GLU A 16 4.97 8.35 16.21
C GLU A 16 5.04 8.03 17.71
N SER A 17 3.99 8.33 18.48
CA SER A 17 3.94 8.01 19.91
C SER A 17 4.15 6.53 20.16
N TRP A 18 3.44 5.68 19.41
CA TRP A 18 3.60 4.23 19.50
C TRP A 18 5.02 3.77 19.17
N LEU A 19 5.66 4.37 18.15
CA LEU A 19 7.04 4.05 17.76
C LEU A 19 8.05 4.40 18.85
N LEU A 20 7.86 5.54 19.53
CA LEU A 20 8.72 6.00 20.62
C LEU A 20 8.64 5.08 21.85
N GLU A 21 7.51 4.41 22.06
CA GLU A 21 7.31 3.45 23.14
C GLU A 21 7.88 2.06 22.86
N GLN A 22 8.34 1.77 21.63
CA GLN A 22 8.81 0.43 21.29
C GLN A 22 10.19 0.13 21.92
N PRO A 23 10.37 -1.08 22.49
CA PRO A 23 11.68 -1.49 23.00
C PRO A 23 12.67 -1.65 21.85
N LYS A 24 13.98 -1.60 22.18
CA LYS A 24 15.04 -1.88 21.21
C LYS A 24 14.82 -3.23 20.54
N GLY A 25 14.70 -3.23 19.21
CA GLY A 25 14.44 -4.44 18.43
C GLY A 25 12.97 -4.87 18.32
N GLY A 26 12.03 -4.19 18.98
CA GLY A 26 10.60 -4.52 18.91
C GLY A 26 10.05 -4.50 17.47
N LEU A 27 10.46 -3.53 16.66
CA LEU A 27 10.10 -3.46 15.24
C LEU A 27 10.67 -4.63 14.44
N LYS A 28 11.91 -5.06 14.72
CA LYS A 28 12.50 -6.23 14.05
C LYS A 28 11.74 -7.51 14.38
N GLN A 29 11.28 -7.65 15.62
CA GLN A 29 10.46 -8.79 16.02
C GLN A 29 9.11 -8.76 15.28
N LYS A 30 8.41 -7.62 15.27
CA LYS A 30 7.14 -7.46 14.54
C LYS A 30 7.27 -7.75 13.05
N ALA A 31 8.38 -7.36 12.42
CA ALA A 31 8.66 -7.68 11.02
C ALA A 31 8.79 -9.19 10.79
N ARG A 32 9.51 -9.91 11.67
CA ARG A 32 9.62 -11.38 11.62
C ARG A 32 8.27 -12.06 11.83
N ASP A 33 7.48 -11.57 12.78
CA ASP A 33 6.14 -12.10 13.06
C ASP A 33 5.21 -11.93 11.85
N ALA A 34 5.24 -10.76 11.20
CA ALA A 34 4.51 -10.50 9.98
C ALA A 34 4.95 -11.42 8.83
N GLU A 35 6.27 -11.61 8.64
CA GLU A 35 6.79 -12.53 7.62
C GLU A 35 6.34 -13.98 7.86
N ALA A 36 6.33 -14.43 9.11
CA ALA A 36 5.83 -15.76 9.48
C ALA A 36 4.33 -15.92 9.18
N ILE A 37 3.52 -14.89 9.42
CA ILE A 37 2.09 -14.87 9.05
C ILE A 37 1.93 -14.98 7.53
N PHE A 38 2.71 -14.23 6.75
CA PHE A 38 2.63 -14.25 5.29
C PHE A 38 3.00 -15.63 4.72
N ARG A 39 4.04 -16.28 5.27
CA ARG A 39 4.37 -17.68 4.93
C ARG A 39 3.21 -18.62 5.23
N ARG A 40 2.61 -18.50 6.42
CA ARG A 40 1.51 -19.37 6.86
C ARG A 40 0.25 -19.20 6.01
N LEU A 41 -0.03 -17.97 5.57
CA LEU A 41 -1.20 -17.65 4.73
C LEU A 41 -0.97 -17.93 3.24
N GLY A 42 0.25 -18.31 2.83
CA GLY A 42 0.58 -18.52 1.42
C GLY A 42 0.54 -17.23 0.60
N ILE A 43 0.84 -16.07 1.21
CA ILE A 43 0.89 -14.78 0.51
C ILE A 43 2.23 -14.69 -0.22
N THR A 44 2.28 -15.26 -1.43
CA THR A 44 3.47 -15.32 -2.29
C THR A 44 3.21 -14.65 -3.64
N PHE A 45 4.28 -14.31 -4.36
CA PHE A 45 4.23 -13.92 -5.76
C PHE A 45 5.17 -14.80 -6.59
N ALA A 46 4.75 -15.10 -7.82
CA ALA A 46 5.55 -15.88 -8.76
C ALA A 46 6.64 -14.98 -9.37
N VAL A 47 7.90 -15.40 -9.26
CA VAL A 47 9.00 -14.80 -10.01
C VAL A 47 9.18 -15.58 -11.31
N TYR A 48 8.88 -14.93 -12.43
CA TYR A 48 9.20 -15.49 -13.75
C TYR A 48 10.60 -15.02 -14.16
N GLY A 49 11.56 -15.94 -14.13
CA GLY A 49 12.94 -15.70 -14.55
C GLY A 49 13.83 -16.85 -14.10
N SER A 50 14.45 -17.55 -15.06
CA SER A 50 15.32 -18.74 -14.93
C SER A 50 14.65 -20.01 -14.41
N ASN A 51 14.14 -20.86 -15.33
CA ASN A 51 13.87 -22.31 -15.28
C ASN A 51 13.24 -22.98 -14.04
N GLU A 52 12.95 -22.23 -12.97
CA GLU A 52 12.26 -22.65 -11.77
C GLU A 52 11.24 -21.58 -11.41
N THR A 53 9.98 -21.99 -11.28
CA THR A 53 8.95 -21.18 -10.65
C THR A 53 9.26 -21.11 -9.15
N THR A 54 10.12 -20.19 -8.74
CA THR A 54 10.39 -19.96 -7.32
C THR A 54 9.34 -18.98 -6.77
N GLU A 55 8.50 -19.45 -5.86
CA GLU A 55 7.63 -18.58 -5.08
C GLU A 55 8.44 -17.72 -4.11
N ARG A 56 8.20 -16.41 -4.09
CA ARG A 56 8.79 -15.49 -3.11
C ARG A 56 7.70 -14.84 -2.27
N LEU A 57 8.03 -14.53 -1.02
CA LEU A 57 7.14 -13.76 -0.16
C LEU A 57 7.00 -12.34 -0.66
N ILE A 58 5.77 -11.83 -0.66
CA ILE A 58 5.52 -10.41 -0.93
C ILE A 58 6.24 -9.58 0.15
N PRO A 59 7.07 -8.59 -0.23
CA PRO A 59 7.71 -7.71 0.75
C PRO A 59 6.64 -6.95 1.52
N PHE A 60 6.74 -6.96 2.85
CA PHE A 60 5.78 -6.30 3.72
C PHE A 60 6.46 -5.26 4.61
N ASP A 61 5.88 -4.05 4.67
CA ASP A 61 6.31 -2.99 5.58
C ASP A 61 5.33 -2.94 6.77
N ILE A 62 5.88 -3.00 7.98
CA ILE A 62 5.10 -2.95 9.22
C ILE A 62 4.65 -1.52 9.57
N ILE A 63 5.25 -0.50 8.95
CA ILE A 63 4.90 0.91 9.17
C ILE A 63 3.85 1.32 8.13
N PRO A 64 2.62 1.63 8.55
CA PRO A 64 1.55 1.92 7.60
C PRO A 64 1.76 3.27 6.90
N ARG A 65 1.31 3.34 5.65
CA ARG A 65 1.12 4.62 4.96
C ARG A 65 -0.24 5.21 5.35
N ILE A 66 -0.24 6.21 6.23
CA ILE A 66 -1.48 6.86 6.68
C ILE A 66 -1.93 7.89 5.65
N ILE A 67 -3.21 7.79 5.27
CA ILE A 67 -3.94 8.73 4.43
C ILE A 67 -5.03 9.35 5.29
N ALA A 68 -5.04 10.68 5.43
CA ALA A 68 -6.06 11.36 6.23
C ALA A 68 -7.43 11.26 5.56
N ALA A 69 -8.50 11.31 6.35
CA ALA A 69 -9.87 11.21 5.81
C ALA A 69 -10.17 12.28 4.73
N ALA A 70 -9.67 13.51 4.89
CA ALA A 70 -9.85 14.56 3.89
C ALA A 70 -9.08 14.27 2.59
N GLU A 71 -7.87 13.72 2.70
CA GLU A 71 -7.05 13.29 1.56
C GLU A 71 -7.74 12.13 0.83
N TRP A 72 -8.21 11.12 1.57
CA TRP A 72 -8.92 9.97 1.03
C TRP A 72 -10.18 10.39 0.28
N ARG A 73 -11.03 11.22 0.88
CA ARG A 73 -12.25 11.71 0.23
C ARG A 73 -11.97 12.39 -1.12
N ARG A 74 -10.86 13.13 -1.23
CA ARG A 74 -10.46 13.75 -2.51
C ARG A 74 -9.97 12.72 -3.51
N LEU A 75 -9.12 11.79 -3.05
CA LEU A 75 -8.56 10.72 -3.88
C LEU A 75 -9.66 9.82 -4.44
N GLU A 76 -10.55 9.33 -3.58
CA GLU A 76 -11.68 8.46 -3.91
C GLU A 76 -12.54 9.06 -5.04
N ARG A 77 -12.99 10.31 -4.89
CA ARG A 77 -13.77 11.00 -5.95
C ARG A 77 -13.03 11.06 -7.28
N GLY A 78 -11.73 11.34 -7.25
CA GLY A 78 -10.91 11.40 -8.47
C GLY A 78 -10.71 10.02 -9.11
N ILE A 79 -10.53 8.98 -8.29
CA ILE A 79 -10.40 7.60 -8.76
C ILE A 79 -11.71 7.14 -9.40
N GLU A 80 -12.86 7.35 -8.73
CA GLU A 80 -14.16 7.00 -9.28
C GLU A 80 -14.45 7.69 -10.62
N GLN A 81 -14.18 9.00 -10.70
CA GLN A 81 -14.32 9.75 -11.94
C GLN A 81 -13.45 9.14 -13.05
N ARG A 82 -12.17 8.86 -12.76
CA ARG A 82 -11.23 8.32 -13.73
C ARG A 82 -11.61 6.93 -14.20
N VAL A 83 -12.05 6.05 -13.30
CA VAL A 83 -12.53 4.71 -13.66
C VAL A 83 -13.74 4.79 -14.58
N ARG A 84 -14.72 5.67 -14.29
CA ARG A 84 -15.89 5.88 -15.15
C ARG A 84 -15.48 6.34 -16.55
N ALA A 85 -14.57 7.33 -16.64
CA ALA A 85 -14.09 7.83 -17.92
C ALA A 85 -13.34 6.75 -18.72
N LEU A 86 -12.46 5.99 -18.08
CA LEU A 86 -11.72 4.90 -18.73
C LEU A 86 -12.66 3.78 -19.22
N ASN A 87 -13.67 3.42 -18.43
CA ASN A 87 -14.66 2.42 -18.84
C ASN A 87 -15.49 2.90 -20.04
N ALA A 88 -15.92 4.15 -20.04
CA ALA A 88 -16.65 4.74 -21.16
C ALA A 88 -15.78 4.79 -22.42
N PHE A 89 -14.52 5.19 -22.29
CA PHE A 89 -13.55 5.22 -23.38
C PHE A 89 -13.28 3.83 -23.97
N LEU A 90 -13.04 2.83 -23.11
CA LEU A 90 -12.88 1.44 -23.55
C LEU A 90 -14.12 0.95 -24.29
N HIS A 91 -15.31 1.23 -23.77
CA HIS A 91 -16.55 0.89 -24.45
C HIS A 91 -16.63 1.57 -25.82
N ASP A 92 -16.30 2.86 -25.92
CA ASP A 92 -16.38 3.59 -27.17
C ASP A 92 -15.44 3.03 -28.25
N ILE A 93 -14.17 2.75 -27.91
CA ILE A 93 -13.18 2.17 -28.85
C ILE A 93 -13.64 0.84 -29.43
N TYR A 94 -14.29 0.00 -28.62
CA TYR A 94 -14.79 -1.31 -29.06
C TYR A 94 -16.19 -1.25 -29.70
N HIS A 95 -16.80 -0.07 -29.83
CA HIS A 95 -18.12 0.10 -30.42
C HIS A 95 -18.18 1.26 -31.43
N ARG A 96 -18.63 2.44 -31.00
CA ARG A 96 -19.03 3.54 -31.89
C ARG A 96 -17.87 4.45 -32.29
N GLN A 97 -16.79 4.46 -31.52
CA GLN A 97 -15.59 5.25 -31.78
C GLN A 97 -15.92 6.75 -32.00
N GLU A 98 -16.75 7.30 -31.13
CA GLU A 98 -17.22 8.70 -31.19
C GLU A 98 -16.19 9.69 -30.63
N ILE A 99 -15.20 9.23 -29.86
CA ILE A 99 -14.13 10.03 -29.21
C ILE A 99 -12.78 9.81 -29.87
#